data_AF-A0A7W9Z5R0-F1
#
_entry.id   AF-A0A7W9Z5R0-F1
#
_cell.length_a   1.000
_cell.length_b   1.000
_cell.length_c   1.000
_cell.angle_alpha   90.00
_cell.angle_beta   90.00
_cell.angle_gamma   90.00
#
_symmetry.space_group_name_H-M   'P 1'
#
loop_
_entity.id
_entity.type
_entity.pdbx_description
1 polymer ?
#
loop_
_entity_poly.entity_id
_entity_poly.type
_entity_poly.pdbx_seq_one_letter_code
_entity_poly.pdbx_strand_id
1 'polypeptide(L)'
;MSIQMFSVVLLVVSVLSGCATTRVTLLPDHSGHVGAVTVSNGQGQQRIDQAFNTVAVEQTSAPGAPRAIDRQAFETAHRALLDAQPTPPRSFGLNFLFDSMELTPDSKKMLPEVMRVVRDRSPTEITVFGYADSSGTAAYNMALSAERAQVVAHLLKQIDPKLQMDVRYFGDKAPLVRSPPGVPEPQNRRAEIVIL
;
A
#
# COMPACT_ATOMS: atom_id res chain seq x y z
N MET A 1 -22.10 -78.38 24.53
CA MET A 1 -21.16 -77.71 23.60
C MET A 1 -21.91 -76.64 22.82
N SER A 2 -21.68 -75.37 23.13
CA SER A 2 -21.27 -74.32 22.19
C SER A 2 -21.54 -72.94 22.78
N ILE A 3 -20.41 -72.27 23.04
CA ILE A 3 -20.23 -70.91 23.53
C ILE A 3 -20.44 -69.96 22.34
N GLN A 4 -21.18 -68.86 22.51
CA GLN A 4 -20.93 -67.66 21.71
C GLN A 4 -20.95 -66.40 22.57
N MET A 5 -19.74 -65.88 22.72
CA MET A 5 -19.29 -64.62 23.28
C MET A 5 -19.67 -63.51 22.29
N PHE A 6 -20.47 -62.51 22.69
CA PHE A 6 -20.67 -61.30 21.90
C PHE A 6 -20.00 -60.11 22.58
N SER A 7 -18.95 -59.65 21.91
CA SER A 7 -18.11 -58.50 22.25
C SER A 7 -18.89 -57.19 22.29
N VAL A 8 -18.47 -56.37 23.24
CA VAL A 8 -18.76 -54.95 23.43
C VAL A 8 -18.40 -54.14 22.18
N VAL A 9 -19.29 -53.22 21.76
CA VAL A 9 -18.91 -52.05 20.94
C VAL A 9 -19.44 -50.81 21.66
N LEU A 10 -18.55 -50.16 22.43
CA LEU A 10 -18.79 -48.86 23.04
C LEU A 10 -18.53 -47.79 21.95
N LEU A 11 -19.59 -47.24 21.38
CA LEU A 11 -19.51 -46.17 20.39
C LEU A 11 -19.21 -44.85 21.10
N VAL A 12 -17.92 -44.53 21.30
CA VAL A 12 -17.49 -43.21 21.78
C VAL A 12 -17.56 -42.25 20.60
N VAL A 13 -18.66 -41.49 20.52
CA VAL A 13 -18.79 -40.35 19.60
C VAL A 13 -18.08 -39.17 20.24
N SER A 14 -16.80 -39.00 19.93
CA SER A 14 -16.01 -37.83 20.29
C SER A 14 -16.46 -36.64 19.45
N VAL A 15 -17.38 -35.81 19.98
CA VAL A 15 -17.73 -34.52 19.38
C VAL A 15 -16.57 -33.56 19.60
N LEU A 16 -15.69 -33.44 18.60
CA LEU A 16 -14.66 -32.41 18.55
C LEU A 16 -15.31 -31.06 18.21
N SER A 17 -15.88 -30.39 19.21
CA SER A 17 -16.20 -28.96 19.11
C SER A 17 -14.90 -28.17 19.28
N GLY A 18 -14.15 -28.01 18.19
CA GLY A 18 -12.96 -27.16 18.18
C GLY A 18 -13.36 -25.69 18.26
N CYS A 19 -13.07 -25.01 19.38
CA CYS A 19 -13.14 -23.56 19.46
C CYS A 19 -12.13 -22.96 18.47
N ALA A 20 -12.61 -22.37 17.38
CA ALA A 20 -11.76 -21.63 16.46
C ALA A 20 -11.39 -20.28 17.07
N THR A 21 -10.18 -20.18 17.64
CA THR A 21 -9.61 -18.90 18.09
C THR A 21 -8.94 -18.21 16.91
N THR A 22 -9.39 -17.00 16.57
CA THR A 22 -8.71 -16.16 15.58
C THR A 22 -7.61 -15.35 16.26
N ARG A 23 -6.45 -15.22 15.63
CA ARG A 23 -5.37 -14.37 16.13
C ARG A 23 -5.14 -13.22 15.16
N VAL A 24 -5.08 -12.00 15.69
CA VAL A 24 -4.76 -10.79 14.94
C VAL A 24 -3.44 -10.26 15.47
N THR A 25 -2.42 -10.19 14.60
CA THR A 25 -1.09 -9.64 14.95
C THR A 25 -0.84 -8.38 14.13
N LEU A 26 -0.49 -7.29 14.79
CA LEU A 26 -0.13 -6.04 14.12
C LEU A 26 1.34 -6.07 13.68
N LEU A 27 1.58 -5.94 12.37
CA LEU A 27 2.91 -5.84 11.80
C LEU A 27 3.23 -4.39 11.42
N PRO A 28 4.52 -3.98 11.48
CA PRO A 28 4.95 -2.73 10.87
C PRO A 28 4.80 -2.79 9.35
N ASP A 29 4.70 -1.64 8.71
CA ASP A 29 4.82 -1.54 7.25
C ASP A 29 6.28 -1.72 6.77
N HIS A 30 6.49 -1.65 5.46
CA HIS A 30 7.80 -1.78 4.82
C HIS A 30 8.82 -0.70 5.23
N SER A 31 8.35 0.44 5.77
CA SER A 31 9.18 1.53 6.29
C SER A 31 9.43 1.42 7.80
N GLY A 32 8.86 0.39 8.46
CA GLY A 32 8.98 0.17 9.89
C GLY A 32 7.96 0.93 10.74
N HIS A 33 7.07 1.71 10.13
CA HIS A 33 6.04 2.44 10.87
C HIS A 33 4.92 1.52 11.31
N VAL A 34 4.36 1.80 12.49
CA VAL A 34 3.27 1.02 13.09
C VAL A 34 2.08 1.94 13.28
N GLY A 35 0.98 1.60 12.61
CA GLY A 35 -0.30 2.25 12.81
C GLY A 35 -1.04 1.69 14.01
N ALA A 36 -2.38 1.70 13.95
CA ALA A 36 -3.19 1.05 14.95
C ALA A 36 -4.40 0.37 14.33
N VAL A 37 -4.76 -0.77 14.92
CA VAL A 37 -5.90 -1.58 14.52
C VAL A 37 -6.81 -1.77 15.72
N THR A 38 -8.10 -1.53 15.54
CA THR A 38 -9.13 -1.89 16.52
C THR A 38 -9.78 -3.20 16.10
N VAL A 39 -9.59 -4.24 16.90
CA VAL A 39 -10.20 -5.54 16.74
C VAL A 39 -11.52 -5.55 17.52
N SER A 40 -12.62 -5.92 16.87
CA SER A 40 -13.95 -5.91 17.49
C SER A 40 -14.71 -7.21 17.26
N ASN A 41 -15.58 -7.54 18.21
CA ASN A 41 -16.59 -8.59 18.08
C ASN A 41 -17.87 -8.15 18.80
N GLY A 42 -18.88 -9.03 18.87
CA GLY A 42 -20.16 -8.74 19.53
C GLY A 42 -20.07 -8.48 21.04
N GLN A 43 -18.93 -8.74 21.67
CA GLN A 43 -18.70 -8.60 23.12
C GLN A 43 -17.82 -7.40 23.48
N GLY A 44 -17.14 -6.76 22.52
CA GLY A 44 -16.31 -5.60 22.79
C GLY A 44 -15.28 -5.28 21.70
N GLN A 45 -14.34 -4.41 22.05
CA GLN A 45 -13.28 -3.94 21.16
C GLN A 45 -11.93 -3.89 21.89
N GLN A 46 -10.85 -4.14 21.16
CA GLN A 46 -9.48 -4.02 21.62
C GLN A 46 -8.63 -3.29 20.59
N ARG A 47 -7.96 -2.22 21.01
CA ARG A 47 -6.97 -1.52 20.18
C ARG A 47 -5.59 -2.20 20.30
N ILE A 48 -4.89 -2.28 19.19
CA ILE A 48 -3.50 -2.71 19.06
C ILE A 48 -2.75 -1.60 18.32
N ASP A 49 -1.68 -1.07 18.90
CA ASP A 49 -0.90 0.03 18.32
C ASP A 49 0.62 -0.14 18.50
N GLN A 50 1.07 -1.34 18.87
CA GLN A 50 2.47 -1.71 18.94
C GLN A 50 2.76 -2.87 17.97
N ALA A 51 3.92 -2.83 17.32
CA ALA A 51 4.35 -3.89 16.42
C ALA A 51 4.51 -5.20 17.18
N PHE A 52 4.17 -6.29 16.51
CA PHE A 52 4.21 -7.64 17.06
C PHE A 52 3.37 -7.78 18.33
N ASN A 53 2.34 -6.96 18.52
CA ASN A 53 1.29 -7.29 19.49
C ASN A 53 0.22 -8.14 18.81
N THR A 54 -0.19 -9.20 19.50
CA THR A 54 -1.22 -10.14 19.07
C THR A 54 -2.41 -10.12 20.02
N VAL A 55 -3.61 -10.21 19.47
CA VAL A 55 -4.86 -10.36 20.22
C VAL A 55 -5.55 -11.65 19.78
N ALA A 56 -6.00 -12.43 20.77
CA ALA A 56 -6.88 -13.57 20.54
C ALA A 56 -8.34 -13.06 20.50
N VAL A 57 -9.08 -13.50 19.48
CA VAL A 57 -10.48 -13.17 19.28
C VAL A 57 -11.29 -14.46 19.35
N GLU A 58 -12.27 -14.45 20.23
CA GLU A 58 -13.25 -15.52 20.40
C GLU A 58 -14.65 -14.95 20.15
N GLN A 59 -15.64 -15.82 19.95
CA GLN A 59 -17.03 -15.37 19.71
C GLN A 59 -17.75 -14.99 21.00
N THR A 60 -17.38 -15.61 22.12
CA THR A 60 -18.13 -15.57 23.39
C THR A 60 -17.56 -14.60 24.42
N SER A 61 -16.42 -13.98 24.15
CA SER A 61 -15.73 -13.07 25.07
C SER A 61 -15.21 -11.84 24.32
N ALA A 62 -15.02 -10.71 25.00
CA ALA A 62 -14.39 -9.54 24.37
C ALA A 62 -12.97 -9.90 23.90
N PRO A 63 -12.44 -9.28 22.82
CA PRO A 63 -11.09 -9.55 22.36
C PRO A 63 -10.08 -9.36 23.49
N GLY A 64 -9.15 -10.31 23.64
CA GLY A 64 -8.22 -10.32 24.76
C GLY A 64 -7.23 -9.15 24.74
N ALA A 65 -6.56 -8.90 25.87
CA ALA A 65 -5.53 -7.86 25.94
C ALA A 65 -4.37 -8.14 24.94
N PRO A 66 -3.78 -7.11 24.31
CA PRO A 66 -2.66 -7.28 23.39
C PRO A 66 -1.46 -7.85 24.11
N ARG A 67 -0.80 -8.84 23.49
CA ARG A 67 0.42 -9.45 24.02
C ARG A 67 1.53 -9.33 22.99
N ALA A 68 2.71 -8.86 23.41
CA ALA A 68 3.89 -8.85 22.58
C ALA A 68 4.30 -10.29 22.24
N ILE A 69 4.69 -10.51 20.98
CA ILE A 69 5.33 -11.74 20.53
C ILE A 69 6.75 -11.43 20.07
N ASP A 70 7.60 -12.43 20.14
CA ASP A 70 8.96 -12.31 19.62
C ASP A 70 8.94 -12.16 18.10
N ARG A 71 9.58 -11.09 17.60
CA ARG A 71 9.66 -10.79 16.17
C ARG A 71 10.30 -11.94 15.40
N GLN A 72 11.44 -12.44 15.88
CA GLN A 72 12.23 -13.42 15.14
C GLN A 72 11.49 -14.76 15.05
N ALA A 73 10.85 -15.18 16.13
CA ALA A 73 9.99 -16.37 16.16
C ALA A 73 8.79 -16.20 15.22
N PHE A 74 8.13 -15.03 15.23
CA PHE A 74 7.00 -14.76 14.33
C PHE A 74 7.43 -14.81 12.85
N GLU A 75 8.49 -14.09 12.49
CA GLU A 75 8.97 -14.04 11.10
C GLU A 75 9.44 -15.40 10.60
N THR A 76 10.08 -16.20 11.46
CA THR A 76 10.49 -17.57 11.12
C THR A 76 9.28 -18.45 10.87
N ALA A 77 8.25 -18.37 11.74
CA ALA A 77 7.03 -19.16 11.61
C ALA A 77 6.17 -18.76 10.40
N HIS A 78 6.25 -17.50 9.95
CA HIS A 78 5.40 -16.95 8.88
C HIS A 78 6.20 -16.52 7.64
N ARG A 79 7.45 -17.00 7.49
CA ARG A 79 8.37 -16.61 6.40
C ARG A 79 7.71 -16.70 5.01
N ALA A 80 7.02 -17.80 4.73
CA ALA A 80 6.33 -18.00 3.45
C ALA A 80 5.26 -16.93 3.16
N LEU A 81 4.52 -16.46 4.18
CA LEU A 81 3.53 -15.39 4.02
C LEU A 81 4.19 -14.03 3.83
N LEU A 82 5.26 -13.77 4.58
CA LEU A 82 6.00 -12.52 4.51
C LEU A 82 6.70 -12.35 3.16
N ASP A 83 7.29 -13.44 2.64
CA ASP A 83 7.97 -13.47 1.35
C ASP A 83 6.98 -13.41 0.17
N ALA A 84 5.73 -13.84 0.37
CA ALA A 84 4.66 -13.78 -0.63
C ALA A 84 3.93 -12.42 -0.68
N GLN A 85 4.36 -11.42 0.09
CA GLN A 85 3.78 -10.09 0.02
C GLN A 85 4.00 -9.47 -1.38
N PRO A 86 3.00 -8.76 -1.93
CA PRO A 86 3.17 -8.07 -3.19
C PRO A 86 4.27 -7.03 -3.07
N THR A 87 5.04 -6.86 -4.15
CA THR A 87 6.05 -5.80 -4.20
C THR A 87 5.33 -4.45 -4.09
N PRO A 88 5.75 -3.55 -3.18
CA PRO A 88 5.11 -2.25 -3.08
C PRO A 88 5.28 -1.39 -4.35
N PRO A 89 4.31 -0.50 -4.64
CA PRO A 89 4.44 0.47 -5.70
C PRO A 89 5.68 1.36 -5.53
N ARG A 90 6.21 1.86 -6.64
CA ARG A 90 7.30 2.82 -6.67
C ARG A 90 6.83 4.12 -7.28
N SER A 91 7.06 5.22 -6.57
CA SER A 91 6.76 6.58 -7.00
C SER A 91 8.02 7.36 -7.34
N PHE A 92 7.94 8.19 -8.38
CA PHE A 92 8.98 9.12 -8.78
C PHE A 92 8.38 10.53 -8.93
N GLY A 93 8.82 11.47 -8.10
CA GLY A 93 8.45 12.88 -8.22
C GLY A 93 9.37 13.61 -9.20
N LEU A 94 8.79 14.29 -10.18
CA LEU A 94 9.48 15.07 -11.19
C LEU A 94 9.05 16.54 -11.11
N ASN A 95 10.02 17.44 -11.07
CA ASN A 95 9.82 18.88 -10.97
C ASN A 95 10.09 19.55 -12.31
N PHE A 96 9.46 20.70 -12.51
CA PHE A 96 9.60 21.53 -13.71
C PHE A 96 10.44 22.77 -13.43
N LEU A 97 11.10 23.30 -14.46
CA LEU A 97 11.74 24.62 -14.41
C LEU A 97 10.68 25.71 -14.17
N PHE A 98 11.13 26.84 -13.63
CA PHE A 98 10.25 27.98 -13.37
C PHE A 98 9.59 28.45 -14.68
N ASP A 99 8.26 28.60 -14.63
CA ASP A 99 7.42 29.04 -15.75
C ASP A 99 7.65 28.28 -17.06
N SER A 100 7.89 26.97 -16.97
CA SER A 100 8.20 26.11 -18.11
C SER A 100 7.60 24.71 -17.97
N MET A 101 7.36 24.07 -19.11
CA MET A 101 7.01 22.64 -19.20
C MET A 101 8.24 21.74 -19.32
N GLU A 102 9.43 22.30 -19.22
CA GLU A 102 10.66 21.55 -19.19
C GLU A 102 10.95 21.01 -17.78
N LEU A 103 11.28 19.72 -17.69
CA LEU A 103 11.75 19.11 -16.44
C LEU A 103 13.08 19.71 -15.98
N THR A 104 13.29 19.79 -14.66
CA THR A 104 14.61 20.14 -14.13
C THR A 104 15.67 19.10 -14.54
N PRO A 105 16.96 19.49 -14.60
CA PRO A 105 18.04 18.54 -14.92
C PRO A 105 18.06 17.31 -14.01
N ASP A 106 17.77 17.48 -12.71
CA ASP A 106 17.74 16.36 -11.76
C ASP A 106 16.55 15.44 -12.00
N SER A 107 15.38 15.98 -12.34
CA SER A 107 14.23 15.16 -12.75
C SER A 107 14.47 14.42 -14.06
N LYS A 108 15.15 15.02 -15.04
CA LYS A 108 15.55 14.32 -16.28
C LYS A 108 16.48 13.14 -16.00
N LYS A 109 17.43 13.28 -15.05
CA LYS A 109 18.36 12.21 -14.65
C LYS A 109 17.65 11.02 -13.98
N MET A 110 16.41 11.17 -13.51
CA MET A 110 15.63 10.08 -12.93
C MET A 110 14.98 9.17 -13.98
N LEU A 111 14.77 9.66 -15.21
CA LEU A 111 14.05 8.89 -16.26
C LEU A 111 14.69 7.53 -16.59
N PRO A 112 16.03 7.37 -16.67
CA PRO A 112 16.64 6.05 -16.87
C PRO A 112 16.31 5.05 -15.75
N GLU A 113 16.27 5.52 -14.50
CA GLU A 113 15.93 4.69 -13.33
C GLU A 113 14.44 4.31 -13.34
N VAL A 114 13.54 5.25 -13.70
CA VAL A 114 12.12 4.96 -13.92
C VAL A 114 11.98 3.80 -14.92
N MET A 115 12.64 3.92 -16.07
CA MET A 115 12.55 2.91 -17.13
C MET A 115 13.19 1.57 -16.73
N ARG A 116 14.20 1.57 -15.86
CA ARG A 116 14.72 0.34 -15.27
C ARG A 116 13.67 -0.34 -14.40
N VAL A 117 13.04 0.40 -13.49
CA VAL A 117 11.99 -0.13 -12.61
C VAL A 117 10.79 -0.65 -13.40
N VAL A 118 10.37 0.04 -14.45
CA VAL A 118 9.33 -0.42 -15.38
C VAL A 118 9.67 -1.80 -15.96
N ARG A 119 10.89 -1.99 -16.47
CA ARG A 119 11.30 -3.26 -17.08
C ARG A 119 11.39 -4.39 -16.05
N ASP A 120 11.94 -4.10 -14.88
CA ASP A 120 12.11 -5.09 -13.81
C ASP A 120 10.77 -5.60 -13.27
N ARG A 121 9.69 -4.84 -13.47
CA ARG A 121 8.33 -5.17 -13.00
C ARG A 121 7.38 -5.58 -14.10
N SER A 122 7.83 -5.67 -15.35
CA SER A 122 6.94 -5.98 -16.47
C SER A 122 6.37 -7.41 -16.36
N PRO A 123 5.04 -7.61 -16.57
CA PRO A 123 4.04 -6.59 -16.86
C PRO A 123 3.64 -5.79 -15.60
N THR A 124 3.57 -4.47 -15.72
CA THR A 124 3.20 -3.55 -14.63
C THR A 124 2.24 -2.47 -15.14
N GLU A 125 1.45 -1.90 -14.23
CA GLU A 125 0.64 -0.71 -14.48
C GLU A 125 1.45 0.55 -14.15
N ILE A 126 1.39 1.52 -15.05
CA ILE A 126 2.09 2.80 -14.92
C ILE A 126 1.06 3.91 -15.00
N THR A 127 1.04 4.78 -14.01
CA THR A 127 0.24 6.00 -14.04
C THR A 127 1.12 7.23 -13.88
N VAL A 128 0.92 8.22 -14.73
CA VAL A 128 1.54 9.54 -14.64
C VAL A 128 0.50 10.53 -14.13
N PHE A 129 0.80 11.16 -13.01
CA PHE A 129 -0.01 12.18 -12.38
C PHE A 129 0.59 13.57 -12.58
N GLY A 130 -0.25 14.56 -12.85
CA GLY A 130 0.16 15.96 -12.91
C GLY A 130 -0.51 16.82 -11.86
N TYR A 131 0.24 17.81 -11.36
CA TYR A 131 -0.20 18.73 -10.31
C TYR A 131 0.18 20.18 -10.65
N ALA A 132 -0.53 21.12 -10.04
CA ALA A 132 -0.26 22.54 -10.08
C ALA A 132 -0.26 23.14 -8.68
N ASP A 133 0.34 24.33 -8.54
CA ASP A 133 0.19 25.13 -7.33
C ASP A 133 -1.14 25.90 -7.36
N SER A 134 -1.48 26.55 -6.25
CA SER A 134 -2.75 27.26 -6.07
C SER A 134 -2.73 28.69 -6.62
N SER A 135 -1.71 29.09 -7.39
CA SER A 135 -1.53 30.50 -7.82
C SER A 135 -2.53 30.96 -8.88
N GLY A 136 -3.02 30.05 -9.73
CA GLY A 136 -3.98 30.34 -10.80
C GLY A 136 -5.43 29.99 -10.46
N THR A 137 -6.32 30.16 -11.44
CA THR A 137 -7.72 29.67 -11.31
C THR A 137 -7.76 28.15 -11.37
N ALA A 138 -8.79 27.53 -10.78
CA ALA A 138 -8.93 26.08 -10.77
C ALA A 138 -8.91 25.45 -12.19
N ALA A 139 -9.56 26.10 -13.17
CA ALA A 139 -9.56 25.63 -14.56
C ALA A 139 -8.17 25.73 -15.20
N TYR A 140 -7.45 26.83 -14.94
CA TYR A 140 -6.09 27.03 -15.42
C TYR A 140 -5.12 26.02 -14.80
N ASN A 141 -5.20 25.82 -13.48
CA ASN A 141 -4.39 24.84 -12.76
C ASN A 141 -4.65 23.41 -13.27
N MET A 142 -5.90 23.11 -13.66
CA MET A 142 -6.24 21.83 -14.25
C MET A 142 -5.56 21.60 -15.60
N ALA A 143 -5.60 22.60 -16.49
CA ALA A 143 -4.92 22.54 -17.77
C ALA A 143 -3.40 22.37 -17.60
N LEU A 144 -2.77 23.19 -16.73
CA LEU A 144 -1.33 23.07 -16.45
C LEU A 144 -0.95 21.69 -15.91
N SER A 145 -1.75 21.14 -15.01
CA SER A 145 -1.47 19.81 -14.46
C SER A 145 -1.60 18.71 -15.52
N ALA A 146 -2.58 18.81 -16.44
CA ALA A 146 -2.73 17.87 -17.55
C ALA A 146 -1.53 17.93 -18.48
N GLU A 147 -1.08 19.14 -18.84
CA GLU A 147 0.08 19.35 -19.71
C GLU A 147 1.36 18.76 -19.12
N ARG A 148 1.61 19.00 -17.82
CA ARG A 148 2.76 18.41 -17.11
C ARG A 148 2.75 16.87 -17.16
N ALA A 149 1.60 16.25 -16.90
CA ALA A 149 1.48 14.80 -16.96
C ALA A 149 1.73 14.28 -18.39
N GLN A 150 1.20 14.96 -19.40
CA GLN A 150 1.40 14.61 -20.81
C GLN A 150 2.85 14.75 -21.25
N VAL A 151 3.57 15.78 -20.80
CA VAL A 151 5.00 15.95 -21.12
C VAL A 151 5.81 14.79 -20.56
N VAL A 152 5.58 14.40 -19.30
CA VAL A 152 6.28 13.25 -18.71
C VAL A 152 5.93 11.96 -19.46
N ALA A 153 4.65 11.74 -19.76
CA ALA A 153 4.22 10.59 -20.55
C ALA A 153 4.89 10.54 -21.93
N HIS A 154 5.00 11.69 -22.60
CA HIS A 154 5.68 11.81 -23.88
C HIS A 154 7.16 11.47 -23.78
N LEU A 155 7.87 12.01 -22.76
CA LEU A 155 9.28 11.70 -22.53
C LEU A 155 9.51 10.21 -22.30
N LEU A 156 8.66 9.54 -21.53
CA LEU A 156 8.75 8.09 -21.35
C LEU A 156 8.49 7.32 -22.65
N LYS A 157 7.52 7.75 -23.47
CA LYS A 157 7.25 7.15 -24.79
C LYS A 157 8.35 7.38 -25.81
N GLN A 158 9.13 8.46 -25.70
CA GLN A 158 10.32 8.66 -26.53
C GLN A 158 11.40 7.61 -26.21
N ILE A 159 11.44 7.10 -24.99
CA ILE A 159 12.37 6.04 -24.57
C ILE A 159 11.83 4.66 -24.94
N ASP A 160 10.53 4.41 -24.71
CA ASP A 160 9.83 3.20 -25.13
C ASP A 160 8.46 3.53 -25.76
N PRO A 161 8.35 3.53 -27.09
CA PRO A 161 7.10 3.85 -27.80
C PRO A 161 5.95 2.88 -27.53
N LYS A 162 6.24 1.67 -27.02
CA LYS A 162 5.23 0.65 -26.72
C LYS A 162 4.66 0.78 -25.31
N LEU A 163 5.23 1.67 -24.49
CA LEU A 163 4.85 1.82 -23.10
C LEU A 163 3.39 2.29 -22.97
N GLN A 164 2.58 1.45 -22.32
CA GLN A 164 1.21 1.78 -21.95
C GLN A 164 1.20 2.44 -20.58
N MET A 165 0.49 3.55 -20.46
CA MET A 165 0.42 4.32 -19.24
C MET A 165 -0.90 5.08 -19.16
N ASP A 166 -1.43 5.16 -17.94
CA ASP A 166 -2.52 6.06 -17.60
C ASP A 166 -1.98 7.48 -17.37
N VAL A 167 -2.73 8.49 -17.80
CA VAL A 167 -2.42 9.90 -17.54
C VAL A 167 -3.56 10.51 -16.76
N ARG A 168 -3.26 11.02 -15.57
CA ARG A 168 -4.23 11.63 -14.66
C ARG A 168 -3.70 12.97 -14.15
N TYR A 169 -4.60 13.86 -13.74
CA TYR A 169 -4.21 15.20 -13.33
C TYR A 169 -5.26 15.80 -12.39
N PHE A 170 -4.81 16.66 -11.48
CA PHE A 170 -5.63 17.12 -10.36
C PHE A 170 -5.58 18.63 -10.11
N GLY A 171 -4.85 19.39 -10.92
CA GLY A 171 -4.54 20.80 -10.67
C GLY A 171 -3.97 21.00 -9.28
N ASP A 172 -4.57 21.91 -8.53
CA ASP A 172 -4.19 22.30 -7.17
C ASP A 172 -4.90 21.52 -6.05
N LYS A 173 -5.71 20.51 -6.40
CA LYS A 173 -6.55 19.78 -5.43
C LYS A 173 -5.80 18.75 -4.58
N ALA A 174 -4.55 18.44 -4.94
CA ALA A 174 -3.72 17.44 -4.26
C ALA A 174 -2.29 18.01 -4.00
N PRO A 175 -2.18 19.05 -3.16
CA PRO A 175 -0.90 19.68 -2.87
C PRO A 175 0.01 18.73 -2.08
N LEU A 176 1.30 18.71 -2.44
CA LEU A 176 2.35 18.07 -1.64
C LEU A 176 2.62 18.92 -0.39
N VAL A 177 2.72 20.23 -0.57
CA VAL A 177 2.86 21.20 0.52
C VAL A 177 1.64 22.09 0.55
N ARG A 178 0.97 22.17 1.70
CA ARG A 178 -0.20 23.03 1.86
C ARG A 178 0.23 24.48 1.78
N SER A 179 -0.31 25.22 0.82
CA SER A 179 -0.20 26.67 0.70
C SER A 179 -1.59 27.32 0.72
N PRO A 180 -1.72 28.58 1.15
CA PRO A 180 -2.97 29.33 1.00
C PRO A 180 -3.38 29.44 -0.48
N PRO A 181 -4.68 29.66 -0.78
CA PRO A 181 -5.13 29.94 -2.15
C PRO A 181 -4.40 31.16 -2.74
N GLY A 182 -4.01 31.09 -4.01
CA GLY A 182 -3.30 32.16 -4.71
C GLY A 182 -1.80 32.24 -4.41
N VAL A 183 -1.27 31.42 -3.49
CA VAL A 183 0.15 31.45 -3.11
C VAL A 183 0.94 30.44 -3.94
N PRO A 184 1.93 30.89 -4.75
CA PRO A 184 2.80 29.99 -5.49
C PRO A 184 3.56 29.06 -4.55
N GLU A 185 3.56 27.77 -4.87
CA GLU A 185 4.31 26.75 -4.13
C GLU A 185 5.06 25.87 -5.14
N PRO A 186 6.36 26.13 -5.38
CA PRO A 186 7.16 25.40 -6.35
C PRO A 186 7.11 23.88 -6.20
N GLN A 187 7.04 23.36 -4.97
CA GLN A 187 6.99 21.92 -4.73
C GLN A 187 5.67 21.28 -5.21
N ASN A 188 4.62 22.09 -5.42
CA ASN A 188 3.35 21.64 -5.99
C ASN A 188 3.36 21.63 -7.52
N ARG A 189 4.34 22.28 -8.17
CA ARG A 189 4.51 22.27 -9.64
C ARG A 189 5.30 21.03 -10.08
N ARG A 190 4.63 19.88 -10.02
CA ARG A 190 5.27 18.57 -10.21
C ARG A 190 4.42 17.62 -11.06
N ALA A 191 5.07 16.56 -11.51
CA ALA A 191 4.43 15.34 -11.96
C ALA A 191 4.92 14.17 -11.11
N GLU A 192 4.14 13.10 -11.01
CA GLU A 192 4.50 11.89 -10.30
C GLU A 192 4.26 10.66 -11.18
N ILE A 193 5.21 9.75 -11.22
CA ILE A 193 5.06 8.47 -11.91
C ILE A 193 4.91 7.40 -10.85
N VAL A 194 3.82 6.63 -10.91
CA VAL A 194 3.57 5.48 -10.03
C VAL A 194 3.63 4.21 -10.86
N ILE A 195 4.41 3.23 -10.37
CA ILE A 195 4.60 1.91 -10.98
C ILE A 195 4.18 0.88 -9.94
N LEU A 196 3.20 0.03 -10.27
CA LEU A 196 2.74 -1.06 -9.38
C LEU A 196 3.76 -2.20 -9.35
#